data_AF-A0A4U0YXS7-F1
#
_entry.id   AF-A0A4U0YXS7-F1
#
_cell.length_a   1.000
_cell.length_b   1.000
_cell.length_c   1.000
_cell.angle_alpha   90.00
_cell.angle_beta   90.00
_cell.angle_gamma   90.00
#
_symmetry.space_group_name_H-M   'P 1'
#
loop_
_entity.id
_entity.type
_entity.pdbx_description
1 polymer ?
#
loop_
_entity_poly.entity_id
_entity_poly.type
_entity_poly.pdbx_seq_one_letter_code
_entity_poly.pdbx_strand_id
1 'polypeptide(L)'
;MKGLHLDKLRISRGAETLVSLDRLVAPGEVLTVMGPSGSGKSTALAAIIGTLAPPFRLEGRIWLDGVEVTPLPTRARRIGLLFQDDVLFPHLSVGGNLGFALPPGLRGAARRAR
;
A
#
# COMPACT_ATOMS: atom_id res chain seq x y z
N MET A 1 6.65 -4.45 16.90
CA MET A 1 7.71 -4.25 15.89
C MET A 1 7.31 -3.03 15.07
N LYS A 2 8.14 -1.97 14.96
CA LYS A 2 7.80 -0.78 14.17
C LYS A 2 8.13 -1.01 12.69
N GLY A 3 7.39 -0.37 11.77
CA GLY A 3 7.56 -0.53 10.33
C GLY A 3 6.58 -1.53 9.70
N LEU A 4 6.83 -1.88 8.44
CA LEU A 4 6.05 -2.85 7.67
C LEU A 4 6.71 -4.23 7.76
N HIS A 5 6.01 -5.20 8.34
CA HIS A 5 6.48 -6.58 8.42
C HIS A 5 5.62 -7.49 7.56
N LEU A 6 6.25 -8.12 6.57
CA LEU A 6 5.70 -9.16 5.72
C LEU A 6 6.19 -10.50 6.29
N ASP A 7 5.37 -11.15 7.11
CA ASP A 7 5.69 -12.41 7.78
C ASP A 7 5.23 -13.58 6.92
N LYS A 8 6.20 -14.26 6.30
CA LYS A 8 5.97 -15.43 5.41
C LYS A 8 4.86 -15.21 4.39
N LEU A 9 4.83 -14.01 3.81
CA LEU A 9 3.83 -13.60 2.83
C LEU A 9 3.96 -14.45 1.58
N ARG A 10 2.91 -15.18 1.20
CA ARG A 10 2.86 -15.91 -0.08
C ARG A 10 1.58 -15.57 -0.81
N ILE A 11 1.71 -15.22 -2.09
CA ILE A 11 0.58 -14.94 -2.97
C ILE A 11 0.59 -15.95 -4.11
N SER A 12 -0.54 -16.64 -4.28
CA SER A 12 -0.69 -17.69 -5.28
C SER A 12 -1.91 -17.47 -6.18
N ARG A 13 -1.86 -18.06 -7.37
CA ARG A 13 -2.97 -18.18 -8.31
C ARG A 13 -3.13 -19.66 -8.65
N GLY A 14 -4.15 -20.29 -8.07
CA GLY A 14 -4.25 -21.76 -8.11
C GLY A 14 -3.08 -22.40 -7.37
N ALA A 15 -2.36 -23.32 -8.02
CA ALA A 15 -1.18 -23.97 -7.45
C ALA A 15 0.13 -23.17 -7.65
N GLU A 16 0.11 -22.14 -8.51
CA GLU A 16 1.29 -21.33 -8.83
C GLU A 16 1.53 -20.27 -7.76
N THR A 17 2.72 -20.25 -7.18
CA THR A 17 3.17 -19.15 -6.31
C THR A 17 3.76 -18.03 -7.16
N LEU A 18 3.18 -16.84 -7.06
CA LEU A 18 3.63 -15.66 -7.81
C LEU A 18 4.63 -14.82 -7.02
N VAL A 19 4.41 -14.69 -5.71
CA VAL A 19 5.22 -13.84 -4.82
C VAL A 19 5.42 -14.56 -3.49
N SER A 20 6.65 -14.53 -2.98
CA SER A 20 7.00 -14.98 -1.63
C SER A 20 7.92 -13.93 -1.00
N LEU A 21 7.52 -13.35 0.13
CA LEU A 21 8.25 -12.29 0.82
C LEU A 21 8.28 -12.55 2.33
N ASP A 22 9.47 -12.48 2.91
CA ASP A 22 9.67 -12.51 4.36
C ASP A 22 10.64 -11.39 4.72
N ARG A 23 10.09 -10.22 5.09
CA ARG A 23 10.86 -8.99 5.28
C ARG A 23 10.22 -8.04 6.28
N LEU A 24 11.07 -7.43 7.09
CA LEU A 24 10.79 -6.22 7.85
C LEU A 24 11.37 -5.02 7.09
N VAL A 25 10.55 -4.00 6.87
CA VAL A 25 10.95 -2.68 6.39
C VAL A 25 10.83 -1.72 7.55
N ALA A 26 11.97 -1.21 8.03
CA ALA A 26 12.02 -0.33 9.19
C ALA A 26 11.42 1.06 8.87
N PRO A 27 11.03 1.84 9.90
CA PRO A 27 10.60 3.22 9.69
C PRO A 27 11.66 4.05 8.96
N GLY A 28 11.27 4.73 7.89
CA GLY A 28 12.17 5.54 7.05
C GLY A 28 12.98 4.73 6.02
N GLU A 29 12.89 3.41 6.04
CA GLU A 29 13.53 2.55 5.05
C GLU A 29 12.71 2.50 3.76
N VAL A 30 13.41 2.44 2.62
CA VAL A 30 12.79 2.27 1.30
C VAL A 30 13.12 0.88 0.79
N LEU A 31 12.09 0.03 0.68
CA LEU A 31 12.18 -1.25 0.01
C LEU A 31 11.74 -1.10 -1.45
N THR A 32 12.55 -1.63 -2.38
CA THR A 32 12.18 -1.71 -3.80
C THR A 32 11.93 -3.18 -4.19
N VAL A 33 10.84 -3.43 -4.91
CA VAL A 33 10.51 -4.75 -5.46
C VAL A 33 10.67 -4.71 -6.98
N MET A 34 11.62 -5.46 -7.51
CA MET A 34 11.93 -5.52 -8.94
C MET A 34 11.62 -6.89 -9.54
N GLY A 35 11.29 -6.91 -10.83
CA GLY A 35 11.06 -8.15 -11.58
C GLY A 35 10.38 -7.90 -12.92
N PRO A 36 10.35 -8.89 -13.83
CA PRO A 36 9.72 -8.78 -15.15
C PRO A 36 8.24 -8.41 -15.09
N SER A 37 7.66 -7.94 -16.20
CA SER A 37 6.20 -7.80 -16.29
C SER A 37 5.50 -9.13 -15.96
N GLY A 38 4.40 -9.09 -15.22
CA GLY A 38 3.68 -10.29 -14.78
C GLY A 38 4.25 -11.01 -13.56
N SER A 39 5.39 -10.59 -13.01
CA SER A 39 6.03 -11.23 -11.82
C SER A 39 5.27 -11.06 -10.49
N GLY A 40 4.02 -10.59 -10.50
CA GLY A 40 3.20 -10.44 -9.30
C GLY A 40 3.43 -9.18 -8.44
N LYS A 41 4.24 -8.21 -8.88
CA LYS A 41 4.51 -6.95 -8.12
C LYS A 41 3.24 -6.19 -7.72
N SER A 42 2.37 -5.90 -8.69
CA SER A 42 1.11 -5.20 -8.44
C SER A 42 0.18 -6.03 -7.56
N THR A 43 0.22 -7.36 -7.69
CA THR A 43 -0.53 -8.29 -6.84
C THR A 43 -0.02 -8.25 -5.38
N ALA A 44 1.30 -8.13 -5.17
CA ALA A 44 1.88 -7.93 -3.85
C ALA A 44 1.42 -6.62 -3.22
N LEU A 45 1.45 -5.52 -3.97
CA LEU A 45 0.92 -4.23 -3.49
C LEU A 45 -0.58 -4.33 -3.16
N ALA A 46 -1.38 -4.99 -4.01
CA ALA A 46 -2.80 -5.23 -3.75
C ALA A 46 -3.04 -6.03 -2.46
N ALA A 47 -2.22 -7.04 -2.17
CA ALA A 47 -2.29 -7.80 -0.92
C ALA A 47 -1.96 -6.92 0.31
N ILE A 48 -0.93 -6.08 0.21
CA ILE A 48 -0.52 -5.16 1.29
C ILE A 48 -1.61 -4.14 1.60
N ILE A 49 -2.23 -3.54 0.58
CA ILE A 49 -3.30 -2.55 0.77
C ILE A 49 -4.69 -3.17 1.01
N GLY A 50 -4.83 -4.49 0.91
CA GLY A 50 -6.09 -5.20 1.20
C GLY A 50 -7.11 -5.17 0.08
N THR A 51 -6.67 -5.08 -1.18
CA THR A 51 -7.52 -5.13 -2.37
C THR A 51 -7.25 -6.38 -3.22
N LEU A 52 -6.64 -7.41 -2.63
CA LEU A 52 -6.40 -8.68 -3.33
C LEU A 52 -7.73 -9.35 -3.67
N ALA A 53 -8.00 -9.50 -4.96
CA ALA A 53 -9.23 -10.09 -5.48
C ALA A 53 -9.00 -11.55 -5.93
N PRO A 54 -10.07 -12.36 -6.05
CA PRO A 54 -9.99 -13.64 -6.76
C PRO A 54 -9.40 -13.48 -8.18
N PRO A 55 -8.67 -14.48 -8.71
CA PRO A 55 -8.44 -15.83 -8.17
C PRO A 55 -7.23 -15.94 -7.22
N PHE A 56 -6.69 -14.82 -6.74
CA PHE A 56 -5.48 -14.82 -5.91
C PHE A 56 -5.78 -15.25 -4.47
N ARG A 57 -4.82 -15.95 -3.85
CA ARG A 57 -4.84 -16.31 -2.43
C ARG A 57 -3.63 -15.73 -1.72
N LEU A 58 -3.83 -15.33 -0.46
CA LEU A 58 -2.79 -14.82 0.42
C LEU A 58 -2.59 -15.79 1.59
N GLU A 59 -1.35 -16.18 1.83
CA GLU A 59 -0.88 -16.85 3.05
C GLU A 59 0.15 -15.94 3.76
N GLY A 60 0.35 -16.16 5.07
CA GLY A 60 1.22 -15.33 5.90
C GLY A 60 0.47 -14.15 6.53
N ARG A 61 1.21 -13.19 7.08
CA ARG A 61 0.66 -12.04 7.81
C ARG A 61 1.34 -10.74 7.42
N ILE A 62 0.58 -9.66 7.49
CA ILE A 62 1.05 -8.30 7.25
C ILE A 62 0.86 -7.51 8.52
N TRP A 63 1.94 -6.92 9.03
CA TRP A 63 1.90 -6.04 10.19
C TRP A 63 2.36 -4.65 9.81
N LEU A 64 1.70 -3.64 10.37
CA LEU A 64 2.11 -2.25 10.28
C LEU A 64 2.19 -1.69 11.69
N ASP A 65 3.38 -1.25 12.09
CA ASP A 65 3.67 -0.68 13.41
C ASP A 65 3.19 -1.55 14.58
N GLY A 66 3.31 -2.86 14.43
CA GLY A 66 2.96 -3.85 15.44
C GLY A 66 1.48 -4.24 15.46
N VAL A 67 0.66 -3.68 14.57
CA VAL A 67 -0.74 -4.06 14.37
C VAL A 67 -0.83 -5.01 13.18
N GLU A 68 -1.47 -6.16 13.36
CA GLU A 68 -1.77 -7.04 12.23
C GLU A 68 -2.85 -6.40 11.35
N VAL A 69 -2.51 -6.10 10.10
CA VAL A 69 -3.40 -5.44 9.14
C VAL A 69 -3.99 -6.41 8.12
N THR A 70 -3.55 -7.67 8.09
CA THR A 70 -4.07 -8.72 7.18
C THR A 70 -5.60 -8.80 7.13
N PRO A 71 -6.33 -8.82 8.26
CA PRO A 71 -7.79 -8.96 8.23
C PRO A 71 -8.51 -7.62 8.00
N LEU A 72 -7.79 -6.50 8.01
CA LEU A 72 -8.39 -5.17 7.97
C LEU A 72 -8.77 -4.77 6.54
N PRO A 73 -9.90 -4.06 6.34
CA PRO A 73 -10.23 -3.45 5.06
C PRO A 73 -9.23 -2.33 4.72
N THR A 74 -9.07 -2.03 3.43
CA THR A 74 -8.09 -1.05 2.91
C THR A 74 -8.01 0.25 3.72
N ARG A 75 -9.15 0.90 4.00
CA ARG A 75 -9.16 2.17 4.76
C ARG A 75 -8.60 2.04 6.18
N ALA A 76 -8.80 0.90 6.83
CA ALA A 76 -8.34 0.68 8.20
C ALA A 76 -6.83 0.37 8.26
N ARG A 77 -6.20 0.01 7.14
CA ARG A 77 -4.75 -0.26 7.08
C ARG A 77 -3.91 1.01 7.14
N ARG A 78 -4.48 2.18 6.83
CA ARG A 78 -3.80 3.49 6.81
C ARG A 78 -2.57 3.53 5.89
N ILE A 79 -2.63 2.81 4.76
CA ILE A 79 -1.58 2.78 3.74
C ILE A 79 -2.04 3.62 2.54
N GLY A 80 -1.19 4.54 2.08
CA GLY A 80 -1.39 5.25 0.82
C GLY A 80 -0.75 4.51 -0.34
N LEU A 81 -1.39 4.50 -1.51
CA LEU A 81 -0.84 3.95 -2.75
C LEU A 81 -0.84 5.04 -3.82
N LEU A 82 0.29 5.17 -4.51
CA LEU A 82 0.39 5.94 -5.75
C LEU A 82 0.35 4.97 -6.92
N PHE A 83 -0.57 5.20 -7.86
CA PHE A 83 -0.72 4.39 -9.06
C PHE A 83 0.21 4.89 -10.17
N GLN A 84 0.48 4.02 -11.14
CA GLN A 84 1.23 4.40 -12.34
C GLN A 84 0.42 5.38 -13.22
N ASP A 85 -0.89 5.20 -13.27
CA ASP A 85 -1.80 6.10 -13.99
C ASP A 85 -2.23 7.27 -13.10
N ASP A 86 -2.44 8.42 -13.71
CA ASP A 86 -2.86 9.65 -13.03
C ASP A 86 -4.32 9.54 -12.55
N VAL A 87 -4.51 9.04 -11.33
CA VAL A 87 -5.83 9.02 -10.68
C VAL A 87 -6.10 10.37 -10.01
N LEU A 88 -6.34 11.39 -10.83
CA LEU A 88 -6.67 12.75 -10.39
C LEU A 88 -8.18 13.00 -10.40
N PHE A 89 -8.64 13.90 -9.54
CA PHE A 89 -9.97 14.48 -9.62
C PHE A 89 -9.94 15.64 -10.62
N PRO A 90 -10.49 15.48 -11.84
CA PRO A 90 -10.31 16.44 -12.93
C PRO A 90 -11.00 17.79 -12.67
N HIS A 91 -11.95 17.81 -11.74
CA HIS A 91 -12.68 19.00 -11.33
C HIS A 91 -11.99 19.77 -10.19
N LEU A 92 -10.86 19.29 -9.67
CA LEU A 92 -10.10 19.94 -8.62
C LEU A 92 -8.81 20.56 -9.20
N SER A 93 -8.38 21.69 -8.63
CA SER A 93 -7.05 22.24 -8.89
C SER A 93 -5.95 21.29 -8.38
N VAL A 94 -4.69 21.56 -8.74
CA VAL A 94 -3.53 20.83 -8.18
C VAL A 94 -3.55 20.88 -6.65
N GLY A 95 -3.73 22.07 -6.06
CA GLY A 95 -3.86 22.22 -4.61
C GLY A 95 -5.07 21.49 -4.03
N GLY A 96 -6.18 21.42 -4.79
CA GLY A 96 -7.36 20.63 -4.42
C GLY A 96 -7.08 19.12 -4.37
N ASN A 97 -6.37 18.58 -5.36
CA ASN A 97 -5.96 17.17 -5.39
C ASN A 97 -5.00 16.84 -4.23
N LEU A 98 -3.99 17.67 -4.00
CA LEU A 98 -3.04 17.50 -2.88
C LEU A 98 -3.73 17.63 -1.51
N GLY A 99 -4.73 18.50 -1.40
CA GLY A 99 -5.47 18.74 -0.17
C GLY A 99 -6.57 17.72 0.13
N PHE A 100 -6.99 16.92 -0.86
CA PHE A 100 -8.17 16.05 -0.74
C PHE A 100 -8.04 15.01 0.37
N ALA A 101 -6.84 14.43 0.56
CA ALA A 101 -6.59 13.40 1.56
C ALA A 101 -6.15 13.94 2.93
N LEU A 102 -6.06 15.27 3.11
CA LEU A 102 -5.63 15.86 4.37
C LEU A 102 -6.75 15.78 5.43
N PRO A 103 -6.43 15.36 6.68
CA PRO A 103 -7.35 15.43 7.80
C PRO A 103 -8.01 16.82 7.99
N PRO A 104 -9.32 16.88 8.30
CA PRO A 104 -9.96 18.11 8.72
C PRO A 104 -9.23 18.71 9.92
N GLY A 105 -8.95 20.02 9.89
CA GLY A 105 -8.31 20.71 11.01
C GLY A 105 -6.78 20.76 10.95
N LEU A 106 -6.13 20.21 9.92
CA LEU A 106 -4.78 20.63 9.52
C LEU A 106 -4.82 22.08 9.00
N ARG A 107 -4.93 23.02 9.94
CA ARG A 107 -4.80 24.46 9.70
C ARG A 107 -3.45 24.89 10.27
N GLY A 108 -2.41 24.80 9.44
CA GLY A 108 -1.06 25.24 9.79
C GLY A 108 -0.43 26.05 8.66
N ALA A 109 -0.27 27.36 8.91
CA ALA A 109 0.71 28.35 8.40
C ALA A 109 1.26 28.36 6.96
N ALA A 110 0.85 27.49 6.03
CA ALA A 110 1.41 27.43 4.67
C ALA A 110 0.39 27.79 3.57
N ARG A 111 -0.75 28.40 3.92
CA ARG A 111 -1.68 28.96 2.93
C ARG A 111 -1.25 30.37 2.50
N ARG A 112 0.04 30.55 2.19
CA ARG A 112 0.62 31.75 1.56
C ARG A 112 1.98 31.38 0.95
N ALA A 113 2.00 31.10 -0.36
CA ALA A 113 2.90 31.74 -1.32
C ALA A 113 2.70 31.12 -2.71
N ARG A 114 2.07 31.92 -3.58
CA ARG A 114 1.96 31.84 -5.05
C ARG A 114 0.92 30.89 -5.61
#